data_AF-U3SYQ3-F1
#
_entry.id   AF-U3SYQ3-F1
#
_cell.length_a   1.000
_cell.length_b   1.000
_cell.length_c   1.000
_cell.angle_alpha   90.00
_cell.angle_beta   90.00
_cell.angle_gamma   90.00
#
_symmetry.space_group_name_H-M   'P 1'
#
loop_
_entity.id
_entity.type
_entity.pdbx_description
1 polymer ?
#
loop_
_entity_poly.entity_id
_entity_poly.type
_entity_poly.pdbx_seq_one_letter_code
_entity_poly.pdbx_strand_id
1 'polypeptide(L)'
;NGAYVLASETCALDTVGAELVRDIRPGEIVVVDDDGYRIDRYTDQTQLAICSMEFIYFARPDSNIYGVNVHSARKRMGARLAQESPVDADMVIAVPNSSLSAASGYSEEAGLPNEMGLIKNQYVARTFIQPTQELREQGVRMKLSAVRGVVKGKRVVVIDDSIVRGTTSKRIVQMLKEAGAAEVHMRISSPPLKYPC
;
A
#
# COMPACT_ATOMS: atom_id res chain seq x y z
N ASN A 1 -7.32 24.69 -21.90
CA ASN A 1 -6.64 24.69 -23.22
C ASN A 1 -7.09 23.52 -24.12
N GLY A 2 -8.09 22.71 -23.73
CA GLY A 2 -8.65 21.67 -24.61
C GLY A 2 -7.74 20.46 -24.85
N ALA A 3 -6.64 20.35 -24.10
CA ALA A 3 -5.68 19.26 -24.25
C ALA A 3 -6.20 17.94 -23.65
N TYR A 4 -5.88 16.83 -24.29
CA TYR A 4 -6.12 15.49 -23.76
C TYR A 4 -4.88 14.99 -23.03
N VAL A 5 -5.09 14.41 -21.84
CA VAL A 5 -4.02 13.86 -21.01
C VAL A 5 -4.32 12.39 -20.77
N LEU A 6 -3.32 11.54 -20.98
CA LEU A 6 -3.37 10.12 -20.66
C LEU A 6 -2.40 9.86 -19.51
N ALA A 7 -2.86 9.09 -18.53
CA ALA A 7 -2.05 8.72 -17.37
C ALA A 7 -2.41 7.31 -16.92
N SER A 8 -1.44 6.60 -16.32
CA SER A 8 -1.68 5.29 -15.71
C SER A 8 -2.56 5.39 -14.45
N GLU A 9 -2.56 6.54 -13.79
CA GLU A 9 -3.27 6.79 -12.54
C GLU A 9 -3.90 8.18 -12.53
N THR A 10 -5.10 8.30 -11.94
CA THR A 10 -5.85 9.56 -11.93
C THR A 10 -5.18 10.66 -11.11
N CYS A 11 -4.36 10.32 -10.12
CA CYS A 11 -3.65 11.31 -9.30
C CYS A 11 -2.73 12.23 -10.15
N ALA A 12 -2.27 11.74 -11.31
CA ALA A 12 -1.48 12.55 -12.24
C ALA A 12 -2.37 13.62 -12.93
N LEU A 13 -3.62 13.27 -13.25
CA LEU A 13 -4.61 14.20 -13.79
C LEU A 13 -4.92 15.29 -12.77
N ASP A 14 -5.18 14.90 -11.52
CA ASP A 14 -5.45 15.83 -10.41
C ASP A 14 -4.29 16.81 -10.21
N THR A 15 -3.05 16.31 -10.28
CA THR A 15 -1.83 17.13 -10.11
C THR A 15 -1.71 18.22 -11.17
N VAL A 16 -2.14 17.95 -12.41
CA VAL A 16 -2.08 18.93 -13.52
C VAL A 16 -3.40 19.68 -13.74
N GLY A 17 -4.42 19.44 -12.90
CA GLY A 17 -5.74 20.06 -13.03
C GLY A 17 -6.55 19.56 -14.22
N ALA A 18 -6.31 18.33 -14.68
CA ALA A 18 -7.08 17.70 -15.74
C ALA A 18 -8.30 16.97 -15.16
N GLU A 19 -9.43 17.03 -15.87
CA GLU A 19 -10.65 16.31 -15.51
C GLU A 19 -10.58 14.86 -16.02
N LEU A 20 -10.97 13.90 -15.17
CA LEU A 20 -11.09 12.50 -15.58
C LEU A 20 -12.30 12.33 -16.51
N VAL A 21 -12.05 12.03 -17.78
CA VAL A 21 -13.11 11.76 -18.76
C VAL A 21 -13.56 10.31 -18.73
N ARG A 22 -12.63 9.35 -18.76
CA ARG A 22 -12.89 7.90 -18.75
C ARG A 22 -11.63 7.07 -18.53
N ASP A 23 -11.82 5.81 -18.12
CA ASP A 23 -10.80 4.77 -18.27
C ASP A 23 -10.71 4.29 -19.74
N ILE A 24 -9.51 3.88 -20.16
CA ILE A 24 -9.29 3.15 -21.41
C ILE A 24 -9.59 1.67 -21.15
N ARG A 25 -10.52 1.09 -21.90
CA ARG A 25 -10.95 -0.29 -21.70
C ARG A 25 -9.96 -1.26 -22.37
N PRO A 26 -9.84 -2.50 -21.87
CA PRO A 26 -9.09 -3.53 -22.58
C PRO A 26 -9.56 -3.64 -24.04
N GLY A 27 -8.62 -3.77 -24.98
CA GLY A 27 -8.93 -3.85 -26.41
C GLY A 27 -9.09 -2.50 -27.13
N GLU A 28 -9.18 -1.38 -26.41
CA GLU A 28 -9.32 -0.05 -27.01
C GLU A 28 -7.99 0.57 -27.45
N ILE A 29 -8.06 1.33 -28.54
CA ILE A 29 -7.03 2.25 -29.01
C ILE A 29 -7.62 3.65 -28.94
N VAL A 30 -6.95 4.55 -28.23
CA VAL A 30 -7.32 5.97 -28.20
C VAL A 30 -6.43 6.73 -29.16
N VAL A 31 -7.03 7.43 -30.12
CA VAL A 31 -6.31 8.31 -31.06
C VAL A 31 -6.71 9.74 -30.78
N VAL A 32 -5.72 10.61 -30.56
CA VAL A 32 -5.88 12.04 -30.32
C VAL A 32 -5.22 12.80 -31.46
N ASP A 33 -5.94 13.74 -32.07
CA ASP A 33 -5.46 14.65 -33.11
C ASP A 33 -6.11 16.03 -32.98
N ASP A 34 -5.92 16.89 -33.98
CA ASP A 34 -6.39 18.28 -33.95
C ASP A 34 -7.93 18.41 -33.96
N ASP A 35 -8.65 17.36 -34.38
CA ASP A 35 -10.12 17.33 -34.42
C ASP A 35 -10.75 16.79 -33.11
N GLY A 36 -9.92 16.26 -32.19
CA GLY A 36 -10.36 15.75 -30.89
C GLY A 36 -9.77 14.37 -30.55
N TYR A 37 -10.56 13.52 -29.91
CA TYR A 37 -10.20 12.12 -29.71
C TYR A 37 -11.26 11.17 -30.26
N ARG A 38 -10.82 10.02 -30.76
CA ARG A 38 -11.68 8.89 -31.13
C ARG A 38 -11.19 7.62 -30.46
N ILE A 39 -12.11 6.67 -30.33
CA ILE A 39 -11.83 5.35 -29.79
C ILE A 39 -12.01 4.34 -30.92
N ASP A 40 -10.97 3.57 -31.17
CA ASP A 40 -11.00 2.39 -32.02
C ASP A 40 -10.81 1.14 -31.15
N ARG A 41 -11.01 -0.05 -31.71
CA ARG A 41 -10.77 -1.33 -31.03
C ARG A 41 -10.02 -2.27 -31.94
N TYR A 42 -8.92 -2.82 -31.43
CA TYR A 42 -8.22 -3.89 -32.16
C TYR A 42 -8.81 -5.27 -31.87
N THR A 43 -9.62 -5.40 -30.81
CA THR A 43 -10.37 -6.61 -30.49
C THR A 43 -11.54 -6.30 -29.56
N ASP A 44 -12.65 -7.02 -29.72
CA ASP A 44 -13.74 -7.04 -28.75
C ASP A 44 -13.66 -8.27 -27.81
N GLN A 45 -12.74 -9.22 -28.08
CA GLN A 45 -12.50 -10.39 -27.24
C GLN A 45 -11.68 -10.00 -26.02
N THR A 46 -12.34 -9.42 -25.03
CA THR A 46 -11.69 -8.77 -23.89
C THR A 46 -12.26 -9.24 -22.56
N GLN A 47 -11.44 -9.19 -21.52
CA GLN A 47 -11.86 -9.37 -20.14
C GLN A 47 -11.22 -8.27 -19.30
N LEU A 48 -12.02 -7.65 -18.43
CA LEU A 48 -11.48 -6.72 -17.44
C LEU A 48 -10.84 -7.51 -16.30
N ALA A 49 -9.53 -7.70 -16.38
CA ALA A 49 -8.71 -8.37 -15.38
C ALA A 49 -7.60 -7.43 -14.91
N ILE A 50 -7.95 -6.46 -14.06
CA ILE A 50 -6.96 -5.54 -13.50
C ILE A 50 -6.07 -6.24 -12.48
N CYS A 51 -4.79 -5.84 -12.46
CA CYS A 51 -3.84 -6.32 -11.48
C CYS A 51 -4.29 -5.96 -10.06
N SER A 52 -4.57 -6.97 -9.23
CA SER A 52 -4.97 -6.77 -7.82
C SER A 52 -3.91 -6.02 -7.02
N MET A 53 -2.64 -6.13 -7.39
CA MET A 53 -1.55 -5.42 -6.71
C MET A 53 -1.60 -3.90 -6.90
N GLU A 54 -2.33 -3.39 -7.90
CA GLU A 54 -2.59 -1.95 -8.00
C GLU A 54 -3.40 -1.46 -6.80
N PHE A 55 -4.48 -2.15 -6.48
CA PHE A 55 -5.27 -1.85 -5.29
C PHE A 55 -4.52 -2.16 -3.99
N ILE A 56 -3.75 -3.26 -3.93
CA ILE A 56 -3.08 -3.68 -2.69
C ILE A 56 -1.88 -2.78 -2.36
N TYR A 57 -1.05 -2.43 -3.34
CA TYR A 57 0.28 -1.85 -3.08
C TYR A 57 0.71 -0.74 -4.05
N PHE A 58 0.63 -0.95 -5.36
CA PHE A 58 1.32 -0.11 -6.34
C PHE A 58 0.72 1.28 -6.50
N ALA A 59 -0.59 1.36 -6.73
CA ALA A 59 -1.23 2.64 -7.01
C ALA A 59 -1.21 3.55 -5.77
N ARG A 60 -1.21 4.86 -6.01
CA ARG A 60 -1.29 5.83 -4.94
C ARG A 60 -2.70 5.82 -4.33
N PRO A 61 -2.83 6.02 -3.01
CA PRO A 61 -4.13 6.01 -2.32
C PRO A 61 -5.13 7.07 -2.82
N ASP A 62 -4.65 8.16 -3.40
CA ASP A 62 -5.46 9.24 -3.98
C ASP A 62 -5.90 8.96 -5.43
N SER A 63 -5.44 7.87 -6.03
CA SER A 63 -5.90 7.43 -7.35
C SER A 63 -7.26 6.73 -7.29
N ASN A 64 -8.02 6.85 -8.37
CA ASN A 64 -9.22 6.07 -8.65
C ASN A 64 -8.92 5.11 -9.80
N ILE A 65 -9.28 3.85 -9.63
CA ILE A 65 -9.09 2.81 -10.62
C ILE A 65 -10.48 2.27 -10.97
N TYR A 66 -10.95 2.49 -12.20
CA TYR A 66 -12.30 2.12 -12.63
C TYR A 66 -13.39 2.62 -11.66
N GLY A 67 -13.29 3.89 -11.24
CA GLY A 67 -14.21 4.52 -10.30
C GLY A 67 -14.06 4.10 -8.83
N VAL A 68 -13.11 3.21 -8.51
CA VAL A 68 -12.84 2.78 -7.14
C VAL A 68 -11.61 3.50 -6.60
N ASN A 69 -11.79 4.34 -5.58
CA ASN A 69 -10.69 4.98 -4.88
C ASN A 69 -9.81 3.95 -4.16
N VAL A 70 -8.49 4.05 -4.35
CA VAL A 70 -7.50 3.10 -3.82
C VAL A 70 -7.43 3.14 -2.29
N HIS A 71 -7.42 4.31 -1.66
CA HIS A 71 -7.47 4.43 -0.19
C HIS A 71 -8.70 3.71 0.37
N SER A 72 -9.87 3.97 -0.20
CA SER A 72 -11.14 3.37 0.22
C SER A 72 -11.15 1.85 0.04
N ALA A 73 -10.59 1.35 -1.05
CA ALA A 73 -10.44 -0.10 -1.27
C ALA A 73 -9.56 -0.74 -0.20
N ARG A 74 -8.37 -0.18 0.07
CA ARG A 74 -7.45 -0.67 1.11
C ARG A 74 -8.07 -0.61 2.50
N LYS A 75 -8.83 0.43 2.80
CA LYS A 75 -9.58 0.56 4.06
C LYS A 75 -10.60 -0.57 4.23
N ARG A 76 -11.37 -0.89 3.18
CA ARG A 76 -12.29 -2.05 3.20
C ARG A 76 -11.54 -3.38 3.36
N MET A 77 -10.37 -3.55 2.74
CA MET A 77 -9.53 -4.75 2.95
C MET A 77 -9.12 -4.88 4.42
N GLY A 78 -8.74 -3.78 5.06
CA GLY A 78 -8.42 -3.73 6.49
C GLY A 78 -9.59 -4.13 7.40
N ALA A 79 -10.77 -3.56 7.16
CA ALA A 79 -11.98 -3.92 7.90
C ALA A 79 -12.32 -5.41 7.71
N ARG A 80 -12.25 -5.90 6.48
CA ARG A 80 -12.48 -7.32 6.19
C ARG A 80 -11.51 -8.24 6.93
N LEU A 81 -10.24 -7.84 7.01
CA LEU A 81 -9.20 -8.58 7.73
C LEU A 81 -9.46 -8.61 9.25
N ALA A 82 -10.03 -7.56 9.84
CA ALA A 82 -10.45 -7.57 11.25
C ALA A 82 -11.61 -8.53 11.51
N GLN A 83 -12.57 -8.62 10.59
CA GLN A 83 -13.68 -9.58 10.66
C GLN A 83 -13.20 -11.03 10.53
N GLU A 84 -12.28 -11.30 9.60
CA GLU A 84 -11.80 -12.65 9.31
C GLU A 84 -10.75 -13.14 10.31
N SER A 85 -10.03 -12.24 10.96
CA SER A 85 -8.91 -12.59 11.86
C SER A 85 -8.77 -11.60 13.02
N PRO A 86 -9.79 -11.50 13.89
CA PRO A 86 -9.74 -10.65 15.07
C PRO A 86 -8.69 -11.14 16.06
N VAL A 87 -8.25 -10.26 16.96
CA VAL A 87 -7.38 -10.60 18.08
C VAL A 87 -7.55 -9.58 19.20
N ASP A 88 -7.47 -10.03 20.44
CA ASP A 88 -7.40 -9.14 21.59
C ASP A 88 -6.00 -8.50 21.65
N ALA A 89 -5.96 -7.18 21.51
CA ALA A 89 -4.75 -6.38 21.44
C ALA A 89 -5.04 -4.97 21.96
N ASP A 90 -3.99 -4.19 22.17
CA ASP A 90 -4.12 -2.85 22.75
C ASP A 90 -4.15 -1.74 21.70
N MET A 91 -3.62 -2.00 20.50
CA MET A 91 -3.54 -1.04 19.41
C MET A 91 -3.29 -1.71 18.06
N VAL A 92 -3.55 -0.95 17.01
CA VAL A 92 -3.19 -1.25 15.63
C VAL A 92 -2.12 -0.28 15.17
N ILE A 93 -1.11 -0.78 14.47
CA ILE A 93 -0.09 0.04 13.82
C ILE A 93 0.08 -0.41 12.37
N ALA A 94 0.47 0.52 11.50
CA ALA A 94 0.75 0.24 10.10
C ALA A 94 2.26 0.08 9.85
N VAL A 95 2.63 -0.69 8.82
CA VAL A 95 3.93 -0.58 8.17
C VAL A 95 3.91 0.60 7.18
N PRO A 96 4.62 1.71 7.45
CA PRO A 96 4.56 2.88 6.59
C PRO A 96 5.26 2.65 5.23
N ASN A 97 4.71 3.09 4.10
CA ASN A 97 3.52 3.95 3.94
C ASN A 97 2.31 3.20 3.34
N SER A 98 2.52 2.03 2.75
CA SER A 98 1.55 1.33 1.90
C SER A 98 0.32 0.82 2.66
N SER A 99 0.52 0.37 3.90
CA SER A 99 -0.54 -0.26 4.70
C SER A 99 -1.36 0.70 5.57
N LEU A 100 -1.07 2.01 5.54
CA LEU A 100 -1.74 3.01 6.40
C LEU A 100 -3.27 3.00 6.25
N SER A 101 -3.76 2.82 5.02
CA SER A 101 -5.20 2.77 4.73
C SER A 101 -5.84 1.49 5.28
N ALA A 102 -5.17 0.34 5.12
CA ALA A 102 -5.63 -0.93 5.65
C ALA A 102 -5.59 -0.95 7.19
N ALA A 103 -4.59 -0.34 7.81
CA ALA A 103 -4.51 -0.18 9.26
C ALA A 103 -5.66 0.66 9.83
N SER A 104 -5.99 1.78 9.18
CA SER A 104 -7.17 2.57 9.54
C SER A 104 -8.45 1.74 9.47
N GLY A 105 -8.65 0.97 8.40
CA GLY A 105 -9.82 0.10 8.26
C GLY A 105 -9.89 -1.01 9.32
N TYR A 106 -8.77 -1.67 9.61
CA TYR A 106 -8.71 -2.71 10.64
C TYR A 106 -9.00 -2.12 12.03
N SER A 107 -8.40 -0.97 12.35
CA SER A 107 -8.57 -0.26 13.62
C SER A 107 -10.03 0.12 13.87
N GLU A 108 -10.69 0.72 12.87
CA GLU A 108 -12.09 1.12 12.98
C GLU A 108 -13.02 -0.08 13.17
N GLU A 109 -12.82 -1.16 12.42
CA GLU A 109 -13.64 -2.37 12.55
C GLU A 109 -13.40 -3.10 13.87
N ALA A 110 -12.14 -3.16 14.33
CA ALA A 110 -11.77 -3.85 15.57
C ALA A 110 -12.06 -3.02 16.83
N GLY A 111 -12.38 -1.73 16.70
CA GLY A 111 -12.53 -0.81 17.84
C GLY A 111 -11.24 -0.56 18.61
N LEU A 112 -10.08 -0.66 17.94
CA LEU A 112 -8.75 -0.47 18.54
C LEU A 112 -8.15 0.87 18.13
N PRO A 113 -7.37 1.56 18.98
CA PRO A 113 -6.70 2.79 18.58
C PRO A 113 -5.66 2.53 17.48
N ASN A 114 -5.61 3.41 16.48
CA ASN A 114 -4.59 3.42 15.43
C ASN A 114 -3.43 4.33 15.85
N GLU A 115 -2.26 3.74 16.09
CA GLU A 115 -1.11 4.41 16.69
C GLU A 115 0.11 4.40 15.78
N MET A 116 1.00 5.37 16.01
CA MET A 116 2.26 5.46 15.28
C MET A 116 3.35 4.62 15.94
N GLY A 117 3.27 3.29 15.79
CA GLY A 117 4.27 2.36 16.34
C GLY A 117 5.54 2.21 15.51
N LEU A 118 5.50 2.57 14.23
CA LEU A 118 6.62 2.52 13.29
C LEU A 118 6.76 3.84 12.55
N ILE A 119 8.01 4.30 12.39
CA ILE A 119 8.36 5.48 11.61
C ILE A 119 9.26 5.08 10.46
N LYS A 120 8.92 5.53 9.25
CA LYS A 120 9.80 5.47 8.09
C LYS A 120 10.74 6.67 8.11
N ASN A 121 12.04 6.42 8.02
CA ASN A 121 13.01 7.49 7.87
C ASN A 121 12.95 8.04 6.43
N GLN A 122 12.56 9.30 6.30
CA GLN A 122 12.40 9.98 5.01
C GLN A 122 13.74 10.31 4.33
N TYR A 123 14.85 10.29 5.08
CA TYR A 123 16.17 10.72 4.61
C TYR A 123 17.09 9.56 4.22
N VAL A 124 16.62 8.31 4.31
CA VAL A 124 17.44 7.15 3.92
C VAL A 124 17.42 6.98 2.40
N ALA A 125 18.52 7.39 1.77
CA ALA A 125 18.78 7.15 0.36
C ALA A 125 19.02 5.66 0.05
N ARG A 126 19.16 5.33 -1.25
CA ARG A 126 19.45 3.96 -1.71
C ARG A 126 20.72 3.42 -1.03
N THR A 127 20.56 2.37 -0.24
CA THR A 127 21.63 1.71 0.55
C THR A 127 22.68 0.97 -0.30
N PHE A 128 22.55 0.97 -1.63
CA PHE A 128 23.47 0.28 -2.54
C PHE A 128 24.88 0.89 -2.57
N ILE A 129 25.02 2.17 -2.15
CA ILE A 129 26.28 2.92 -2.15
C ILE A 129 27.07 2.72 -0.83
N GLN A 130 26.73 1.71 -0.02
CA GLN A 130 27.42 1.47 1.26
C GLN A 130 28.59 0.49 1.08
N PRO A 131 29.81 0.83 1.55
CA PRO A 131 31.04 0.11 1.20
C PRO A 131 31.18 -1.27 1.85
N THR A 132 30.49 -1.56 2.95
CA THR A 132 30.57 -2.87 3.63
C THR A 132 29.20 -3.53 3.80
N GLN A 133 29.19 -4.85 3.98
CA GLN A 133 27.97 -5.62 4.25
C GLN A 133 27.31 -5.19 5.57
N GLU A 134 28.11 -4.94 6.62
CA GLU A 134 27.62 -4.42 7.92
C GLU A 134 26.95 -3.05 7.77
N LEU A 135 27.55 -2.12 7.02
CA LEU A 135 26.96 -0.80 6.77
C LEU A 135 25.68 -0.90 5.92
N ARG A 136 25.60 -1.89 5.02
CA ARG A 136 24.34 -2.18 4.32
C ARG A 136 23.27 -2.67 5.28
N GLU A 137 23.59 -3.58 6.19
CA GLU A 137 22.64 -4.10 7.20
C GLU A 137 22.18 -3.01 8.18
N GLN A 138 23.08 -2.12 8.59
CA GLN A 138 22.79 -0.89 9.34
C GLN A 138 21.92 0.08 8.52
N GLY A 139 22.21 0.28 7.24
CA GLY A 139 21.40 1.13 6.35
C GLY A 139 19.97 0.64 6.22
N VAL A 140 19.73 -0.68 6.25
CA VAL A 140 18.36 -1.21 6.34
C VAL A 140 17.76 -0.99 7.74
N ARG A 141 18.56 -0.92 8.82
CA ARG A 141 18.05 -0.59 10.19
C ARG A 141 17.56 0.84 10.24
N MET A 142 18.17 1.72 9.45
CA MET A 142 17.76 3.12 9.40
C MET A 142 16.44 3.36 8.67
N LYS A 143 15.94 2.43 7.83
CA LYS A 143 14.74 2.67 7.00
C LYS A 143 13.45 2.74 7.82
N LEU A 144 13.33 1.91 8.84
CA LEU A 144 12.17 1.81 9.71
C LEU A 144 12.65 1.78 11.16
N SER A 145 11.92 2.43 12.06
CA SER A 145 12.23 2.42 13.50
C SER A 145 10.96 2.31 14.32
N ALA A 146 11.00 1.48 15.36
CA ALA A 146 9.89 1.33 16.30
C ALA A 146 9.87 2.49 17.30
N VAL A 147 8.68 3.01 17.57
CA VAL A 147 8.47 4.06 18.56
C VAL A 147 8.33 3.40 19.93
N ARG A 148 9.45 3.21 20.63
CA ARG A 148 9.49 2.51 21.93
C ARG A 148 8.48 3.05 22.94
N GLY A 149 8.29 4.37 23.00
CA GLY A 149 7.32 5.00 23.90
C GLY A 149 5.86 4.61 23.66
N VAL A 150 5.54 4.17 22.44
CA VAL A 150 4.20 3.73 22.04
C VAL A 150 4.04 2.22 22.27
N VAL A 151 5.01 1.41 21.83
CA VAL A 151 4.83 -0.05 21.75
C VAL A 151 5.24 -0.82 23.01
N LYS A 152 6.00 -0.21 23.93
CA LYS A 152 6.53 -0.93 25.11
C LYS A 152 5.42 -1.44 26.02
N GLY A 153 5.43 -2.74 26.30
CA GLY A 153 4.48 -3.45 27.16
C GLY A 153 3.12 -3.70 26.51
N LYS A 154 2.95 -3.37 25.22
CA LYS A 154 1.67 -3.44 24.52
C LYS A 154 1.57 -4.67 23.62
N ARG A 155 0.34 -5.18 23.47
CA ARG A 155 -0.04 -6.18 22.46
C ARG A 155 -0.41 -5.45 21.19
N VAL A 156 0.38 -5.61 20.13
CA VAL A 156 0.30 -4.75 18.94
C VAL A 156 -0.14 -5.56 17.73
N VAL A 157 -1.20 -5.12 17.06
CA VAL A 157 -1.55 -5.61 15.71
C VAL A 157 -0.76 -4.81 14.68
N VAL A 158 0.02 -5.49 13.85
CA VAL A 158 0.82 -4.86 12.80
C VAL A 158 0.20 -5.20 11.45
N ILE A 159 -0.29 -4.18 10.75
CA ILE A 159 -0.86 -4.33 9.41
C ILE A 159 0.22 -4.06 8.37
N ASP A 160 0.36 -4.96 7.41
CA ASP A 160 1.21 -4.81 6.22
C ASP A 160 0.40 -5.20 4.98
N ASP A 161 0.77 -4.68 3.81
CA ASP A 161 -0.03 -4.89 2.60
C ASP A 161 0.13 -6.30 2.04
N SER A 162 1.36 -6.83 2.02
CA SER A 162 1.69 -8.09 1.38
C SER A 162 2.97 -8.72 1.96
N ILE A 163 3.13 -10.02 1.74
CA ILE A 163 4.39 -10.74 2.00
C ILE A 163 4.85 -11.42 0.72
N VAL A 164 6.03 -11.00 0.22
CA VAL A 164 6.71 -11.64 -0.91
C VAL A 164 7.82 -12.57 -0.42
N ARG A 165 8.86 -12.00 0.21
CA ARG A 165 10.03 -12.76 0.71
C ARG A 165 10.03 -12.94 2.23
N GLY A 166 9.17 -12.23 2.97
CA GLY A 166 9.08 -12.28 4.43
C GLY A 166 10.23 -11.64 5.22
N THR A 167 11.31 -11.22 4.56
CA THR A 167 12.49 -10.63 5.23
C THR A 167 12.15 -9.33 5.98
N THR A 168 11.35 -8.46 5.37
CA THR A 168 10.89 -7.21 6.00
C THR A 168 9.99 -7.48 7.20
N SER A 169 8.99 -8.35 7.05
CA SER A 169 8.05 -8.69 8.13
C SER A 169 8.77 -9.33 9.32
N LYS A 170 9.71 -10.26 9.08
CA LYS A 170 10.54 -10.86 10.14
C LYS A 170 11.32 -9.80 10.92
N ARG A 171 11.87 -8.81 10.22
CA ARG A 171 12.62 -7.71 10.82
C ARG A 171 11.72 -6.78 11.64
N ILE A 172 10.53 -6.46 11.14
CA ILE A 172 9.56 -5.61 11.84
C ILE A 172 9.16 -6.27 13.16
N VAL A 173 8.81 -7.55 13.14
CA VAL A 173 8.47 -8.31 14.36
C VAL A 173 9.62 -8.28 15.35
N GLN A 174 10.85 -8.54 14.89
CA GLN A 174 12.05 -8.50 15.76
C GLN A 174 12.24 -7.11 16.39
N MET A 175 12.15 -6.05 15.59
CA MET A 175 12.32 -4.66 16.04
C MET A 175 11.27 -4.25 17.08
N LEU A 176 10.01 -4.66 16.90
CA LEU A 176 8.94 -4.37 17.85
C LEU A 176 9.14 -5.11 19.18
N LYS A 177 9.58 -6.37 19.13
CA LYS A 177 9.95 -7.14 20.32
C LYS A 177 11.13 -6.51 21.05
N GLU A 178 12.17 -6.07 20.34
CA GLU A 178 13.31 -5.35 20.91
C GLU A 178 12.92 -4.00 21.53
N ALA A 179 11.94 -3.30 20.94
CA ALA A 179 11.35 -2.10 21.51
C ALA A 179 10.48 -2.38 22.76
N GLY A 180 10.19 -3.65 23.03
CA GLY A 180 9.51 -4.11 24.24
C GLY A 180 8.01 -4.36 24.08
N ALA A 181 7.49 -4.55 22.85
CA ALA A 181 6.13 -5.02 22.66
C ALA A 181 5.92 -6.38 23.36
N ALA A 182 4.82 -6.53 24.09
CA ALA A 182 4.46 -7.76 24.79
C ALA A 182 4.05 -8.86 23.80
N GLU A 183 3.24 -8.49 22.81
CA GLU A 183 2.80 -9.37 21.73
C GLU A 183 2.86 -8.62 20.39
N VAL A 184 3.11 -9.35 19.31
CA VAL A 184 3.12 -8.82 17.96
C VAL A 184 2.28 -9.71 17.06
N HIS A 185 1.12 -9.19 16.63
CA HIS A 185 0.13 -9.87 15.82
C HIS A 185 0.20 -9.35 14.39
N MET A 186 0.92 -10.05 13.52
CA MET A 186 1.00 -9.68 12.11
C MET A 186 -0.32 -9.98 11.40
N ARG A 187 -0.81 -9.05 10.58
CA ARG A 187 -1.98 -9.21 9.71
C ARG A 187 -1.67 -8.61 8.34
N ILE A 188 -2.00 -9.34 7.28
CA ILE A 188 -1.64 -8.99 5.90
C ILE A 188 -2.91 -8.74 5.11
N SER A 189 -3.04 -7.57 4.49
CA SER A 189 -4.23 -7.19 3.70
C SER A 189 -4.22 -7.73 2.26
N SER A 190 -3.54 -8.85 2.05
CA SER A 190 -3.52 -9.59 0.78
C SER A 190 -3.57 -11.09 1.03
N PRO A 191 -4.07 -11.88 0.07
CA PRO A 191 -3.80 -13.31 0.04
C PRO A 191 -2.29 -13.61 -0.07
N PRO A 192 -1.85 -14.83 0.29
CA PRO A 192 -0.46 -15.26 0.09
C PRO A 192 -0.04 -15.20 -1.39
N LEU A 193 1.06 -14.51 -1.67
CA LEU A 193 1.64 -14.41 -3.02
C LEU A 193 2.49 -15.64 -3.32
N LYS A 194 1.90 -16.65 -3.99
CA LYS A 194 2.52 -17.96 -4.26
C LYS A 194 3.12 -18.12 -5.65
N TYR A 195 2.73 -17.28 -6.60
CA TYR A 195 3.07 -17.42 -8.01
C TYR A 195 3.75 -16.14 -8.52
N PRO A 196 4.68 -16.27 -9.49
CA PRO A 196 5.21 -15.09 -10.17
C PRO A 196 4.09 -14.37 -10.92
N CYS A 197 4.21 -13.04 -10.99
CA CYS A 197 3.46 -12.22 -11.94
C CYS A 197 4.09 -12.33 -13.32
#